data_AF-A0A0G1N4F6-F1
#
_entry.id   AF-A0A0G1N4F6-F1
#
_cell.length_a   1.000
_cell.length_b   1.000
_cell.length_c   1.000
_cell.angle_alpha   90.00
_cell.angle_beta   90.00
_cell.angle_gamma   90.00
#
_symmetry.space_group_name_H-M   'P 1'
#
loop_
_entity.id
_entity.type
_entity.pdbx_description
1 polymer ?
#
loop_
_entity_poly.entity_id
_entity_poly.type
_entity_poly.pdbx_seq_one_letter_code
_entity_poly.pdbx_strand_id
1 'polypeptide(L)'
;MIPEPIKKFVNLIAQLPSIGPRQATRLAFYLVGLGKAQINELASAIDALKNLRTCKDCFFVYTSGDALCYVCSDARRHKDVIMIVEKETDLISIEKTKKFNGRYFVLGDLKKNGALDTIQKLRLNSLKIQIKNGGGTAKEIILAINPTTIGDLNAELITRELNDCAQKTTRLGRGLPTGGEIEFADEETLSAALERRS
;
A
#
# COMPACT_ATOMS: atom_id res chain seq x y z
N MET A 1 33.79 10.92 22.55
CA MET A 1 32.86 11.84 21.84
C MET A 1 32.50 11.20 20.50
N ILE A 2 31.22 11.14 20.12
CA ILE A 2 30.82 10.52 18.85
C ILE A 2 31.29 11.41 17.67
N PRO A 3 31.94 10.86 16.63
CA PRO A 3 32.34 11.62 15.44
C PRO A 3 31.17 12.33 14.75
N GLU A 4 31.42 13.51 14.20
CA GLU A 4 30.38 14.34 13.59
C GLU A 4 29.63 13.67 12.42
N PRO A 5 30.28 12.91 11.51
CA PRO A 5 29.56 12.18 10.46
C PRO A 5 28.55 11.15 11.01
N ILE A 6 28.87 10.50 12.13
CA ILE A 6 27.98 9.54 12.79
C ILE A 6 26.77 10.25 13.36
N LYS A 7 26.96 11.41 14.02
CA LYS A 7 25.82 12.20 14.54
C LYS A 7 24.87 12.60 13.42
N LYS A 8 25.39 13.07 12.29
CA LYS A 8 24.57 13.47 11.13
C LYS A 8 23.77 12.29 10.59
N PHE A 9 24.39 11.12 10.44
CA PHE A 9 23.69 9.91 10.02
C PHE A 9 22.58 9.53 11.01
N VAL A 10 22.89 9.50 12.31
CA VAL A 10 21.91 9.15 13.36
C VAL A 10 20.71 10.09 13.33
N ASN A 11 20.93 11.40 13.21
CA ASN A 11 19.87 12.40 13.18
C ASN A 11 18.91 12.24 11.99
N LEU A 12 19.41 11.80 10.83
CA LEU A 12 18.59 11.58 9.64
C LEU A 12 17.86 10.23 9.70
N ILE A 13 18.59 9.17 10.05
CA ILE A 13 18.06 7.79 10.02
C ILE A 13 17.06 7.55 11.16
N ALA A 14 17.21 8.22 12.31
CA ALA A 14 16.25 8.13 13.41
C ALA A 14 14.90 8.80 13.13
N GLN A 15 14.75 9.52 12.00
CA GLN A 15 13.46 10.07 11.56
C GLN A 15 12.63 9.05 10.77
N LEU A 16 13.23 7.94 10.35
CA LEU A 16 12.54 6.89 9.62
C LEU A 16 11.58 6.11 10.53
N PRO A 17 10.44 5.63 10.02
CA PRO A 17 9.51 4.85 10.82
C PRO A 17 10.19 3.61 11.39
N SER A 18 9.94 3.35 12.68
CA SER A 18 10.47 2.20 13.43
C SER A 18 11.98 2.23 13.77
N ILE A 19 12.73 3.26 13.37
CA ILE A 19 14.17 3.38 13.70
C ILE A 19 14.38 4.52 14.70
N GLY A 20 14.73 4.18 15.95
CA GLY A 20 15.09 5.18 16.97
C GLY A 20 16.59 5.52 17.02
N PRO A 21 17.00 6.55 17.79
CA PRO A 21 18.40 6.99 17.88
C PRO A 21 19.39 5.89 18.26
N ARG A 22 19.00 4.98 19.17
CA ARG A 22 19.81 3.83 19.57
C ARG A 22 20.05 2.86 18.41
N GLN A 23 19.01 2.54 17.64
CA GLN A 23 19.14 1.65 16.48
C GLN A 23 19.94 2.33 15.36
N ALA A 24 19.67 3.60 15.08
CA ALA A 24 20.42 4.39 14.10
C ALA A 24 21.92 4.47 14.45
N THR A 25 22.26 4.63 15.74
CA THR A 25 23.65 4.63 16.20
C THR A 25 24.33 3.29 15.94
N ARG A 26 23.64 2.17 16.24
CA ARG A 26 24.16 0.83 15.96
C ARG A 26 24.38 0.60 14.46
N LEU A 27 23.46 1.06 13.62
CA LEU A 27 23.61 1.01 12.15
C LEU A 27 24.80 1.84 11.68
N ALA A 28 25.00 3.03 12.24
CA ALA A 28 26.13 3.89 11.86
C ALA A 28 27.48 3.20 12.10
N PHE A 29 27.68 2.61 13.28
CA PHE A 29 28.92 1.89 13.59
C PHE A 29 29.07 0.60 12.78
N TYR A 30 27.98 -0.09 12.46
CA TYR A 30 28.01 -1.22 11.53
C TYR A 30 28.52 -0.80 10.14
N LEU A 31 27.99 0.31 9.60
CA LEU A 31 28.39 0.83 8.28
C LEU A 31 29.86 1.29 8.25
N VAL A 32 30.38 1.84 9.35
CA VAL A 32 31.81 2.22 9.46
C VAL A 32 32.74 1.01 9.31
N GLY A 33 32.29 -0.16 9.75
CA GLY A 33 33.02 -1.42 9.59
C GLY A 33 32.93 -2.03 8.19
N LEU A 34 32.06 -1.51 7.31
CA LEU A 34 31.93 -2.00 5.94
C LEU A 34 33.03 -1.42 5.03
N GLY A 35 33.35 -2.15 3.96
CA GLY A 35 34.27 -1.67 2.93
C GLY A 35 33.69 -0.51 2.12
N LYS A 36 34.56 0.38 1.60
CA LYS A 36 34.15 1.53 0.77
C LYS A 36 33.21 1.14 -0.38
N ALA A 37 33.43 -0.01 -1.02
CA ALA A 37 32.60 -0.50 -2.11
C ALA A 37 31.13 -0.71 -1.70
N GLN A 38 30.89 -1.36 -0.56
CA GLN A 38 29.54 -1.63 -0.05
C GLN A 38 28.82 -0.34 0.37
N ILE A 39 29.56 0.61 0.98
CA ILE A 39 29.01 1.92 1.33
C ILE A 39 28.59 2.69 0.07
N ASN A 40 29.41 2.66 -0.98
CA ASN A 40 29.09 3.32 -2.24
C ASN A 40 27.87 2.69 -2.94
N GLU A 41 27.76 1.36 -2.90
CA GLU A 41 26.60 0.63 -3.43
C GLU A 41 25.32 1.01 -2.69
N LEU A 42 25.34 1.01 -1.35
CA LEU A 42 24.20 1.44 -0.54
C LEU A 42 23.82 2.90 -0.81
N ALA A 43 24.81 3.79 -0.90
CA ALA A 43 24.57 5.21 -1.21
C ALA A 43 23.93 5.37 -2.60
N SER A 44 24.38 4.62 -3.60
CA SER A 44 23.82 4.63 -4.94
C SER A 44 22.38 4.10 -4.97
N ALA A 45 22.09 3.03 -4.22
CA ALA A 45 20.74 2.47 -4.12
C ALA A 45 19.76 3.48 -3.48
N ILE A 46 20.17 4.19 -2.43
CA ILE A 46 19.38 5.24 -1.79
C ILE A 46 19.17 6.42 -2.76
N ASP A 47 20.22 6.84 -3.46
CA ASP A 47 20.15 7.95 -4.41
C ASP A 47 19.20 7.65 -5.58
N ALA A 48 19.19 6.41 -6.07
CA ALA A 48 18.32 5.94 -7.13
C ALA A 48 16.82 6.06 -6.80
N LEU A 49 16.43 6.03 -5.51
CA LEU A 49 15.03 6.19 -5.09
C LEU A 49 14.42 7.53 -5.54
N LYS A 50 15.24 8.57 -5.73
CA LYS A 50 14.80 9.89 -6.22
C LYS A 50 14.30 9.85 -7.66
N ASN A 51 14.72 8.84 -8.43
CA ASN A 51 14.36 8.68 -9.84
C ASN A 51 13.04 7.90 -10.02
N LEU A 52 12.43 7.42 -8.92
CA LEU A 52 11.14 6.76 -8.97
C LEU A 52 10.03 7.77 -9.24
N ARG A 53 9.01 7.33 -9.96
CA ARG A 53 7.81 8.12 -10.28
C ARG A 53 6.59 7.50 -9.65
N THR A 54 5.61 8.34 -9.32
CA THR A 54 4.27 7.90 -8.92
C THR A 54 3.39 7.81 -10.16
N CYS A 55 2.73 6.67 -10.36
CA CYS A 55 1.79 6.48 -11.46
C CYS A 55 0.59 7.44 -11.32
N LYS A 56 0.21 8.11 -12.42
CA LYS A 56 -0.92 9.04 -12.43
C LYS A 56 -2.27 8.34 -12.31
N ASP A 57 -2.34 7.07 -12.71
CA ASP A 57 -3.58 6.29 -12.71
C ASP A 57 -3.84 5.65 -11.35
N CYS A 58 -2.86 4.89 -10.84
CA CYS A 58 -3.04 4.08 -9.63
C CYS A 58 -2.22 4.53 -8.41
N PHE A 59 -1.43 5.59 -8.52
CA PHE A 59 -0.52 6.06 -7.47
C PHE A 59 0.57 5.08 -7.02
N PHE A 60 0.79 3.96 -7.73
CA PHE A 60 1.90 3.06 -7.46
C PHE A 60 3.25 3.67 -7.86
N VAL A 61 4.29 3.42 -7.07
CA VAL A 61 5.66 3.89 -7.34
C VAL A 61 6.39 2.94 -8.28
N TYR A 62 6.97 3.45 -9.37
CA TYR A 62 7.65 2.65 -10.38
C TYR A 62 8.87 3.37 -10.99
N THR A 63 9.71 2.61 -11.69
CA THR A 63 10.92 3.13 -12.34
C THR A 63 10.58 4.03 -13.54
N SER A 64 11.25 5.18 -13.62
CA SER A 64 11.09 6.12 -14.74
C SER A 64 11.53 5.50 -16.07
N GLY A 65 10.64 5.50 -17.06
CA GLY A 65 10.88 4.98 -18.42
C GLY A 65 9.63 5.07 -19.28
N ASP A 66 8.47 4.77 -18.69
CA ASP A 66 7.15 4.87 -19.31
C ASP A 66 6.28 5.95 -18.65
N ALA A 67 5.11 6.23 -19.25
CA ALA A 67 4.12 7.16 -18.69
C ALA A 67 3.27 6.54 -17.56
N LEU A 68 3.12 5.21 -17.57
CA LEU A 68 2.29 4.42 -16.66
C LEU A 68 3.10 3.28 -16.04
N CYS A 69 2.69 2.80 -14.88
CA CYS A 69 3.31 1.62 -14.26
C CYS A 69 2.92 0.34 -15.01
N TYR A 70 3.67 -0.74 -14.77
CA TYR A 70 3.46 -2.05 -15.40
C TYR A 70 2.04 -2.63 -15.22
N VAL A 71 1.34 -2.28 -14.14
CA VAL A 71 -0.05 -2.70 -13.92
C VAL A 71 -1.00 -1.92 -14.84
N CYS A 72 -0.86 -0.60 -14.90
CA CYS A 72 -1.78 0.25 -15.65
C CYS A 72 -1.60 0.15 -17.17
N SER A 73 -0.36 -0.13 -17.62
CA SER A 73 -0.03 -0.32 -19.04
C SER A 73 -0.40 -1.69 -19.59
N ASP A 74 -0.64 -2.70 -18.74
CA ASP A 74 -1.01 -4.05 -19.20
C ASP A 74 -2.45 -4.08 -19.75
N ALA A 75 -2.56 -4.29 -21.07
CA ALA A 75 -3.84 -4.35 -21.77
C ALA A 75 -4.66 -5.61 -21.46
N ARG A 76 -4.06 -6.65 -20.86
CA ARG A 76 -4.75 -7.90 -20.49
C ARG A 76 -5.56 -7.78 -19.21
N ARG A 77 -5.35 -6.70 -18.45
CA ARG A 77 -6.06 -6.45 -17.19
C ARG A 77 -7.43 -5.83 -17.41
N HIS A 78 -8.38 -6.23 -16.57
CA HIS A 78 -9.72 -5.66 -16.52
C HIS A 78 -9.66 -4.24 -15.96
N LYS A 79 -9.99 -3.24 -16.80
CA LYS A 79 -9.95 -1.82 -16.42
C LYS A 79 -11.14 -1.40 -15.56
N ASP A 80 -12.22 -2.16 -15.63
CA ASP A 80 -13.50 -1.97 -14.94
C ASP A 80 -13.55 -2.61 -13.55
N VAL A 81 -12.53 -3.39 -13.17
CA VAL A 81 -12.38 -3.99 -11.85
C VAL A 81 -11.16 -3.36 -11.16
N ILE A 82 -11.41 -2.63 -10.07
CA ILE A 82 -10.40 -1.80 -9.40
C ILE A 82 -10.29 -2.21 -7.94
N MET A 83 -9.09 -2.58 -7.50
CA MET A 83 -8.80 -2.89 -6.11
C MET A 83 -8.11 -1.71 -5.43
N ILE A 84 -8.77 -1.13 -4.42
CA ILE A 84 -8.22 -0.06 -3.59
C ILE A 84 -7.41 -0.69 -2.46
N VAL A 85 -6.13 -0.32 -2.36
CA VAL A 85 -5.20 -0.76 -1.31
C VAL A 85 -4.69 0.43 -0.51
N GLU A 86 -4.28 0.19 0.73
CA GLU A 86 -3.68 1.24 1.58
C GLU A 86 -2.24 1.53 1.14
N LYS A 87 -1.43 0.50 0.91
CA LYS A 87 0.02 0.63 0.70
C LYS A 87 0.49 -0.10 -0.55
N GLU A 88 1.64 0.32 -1.08
CA GLU A 88 2.34 -0.36 -2.18
C GLU A 88 2.71 -1.80 -1.80
N THR A 89 3.02 -2.06 -0.53
CA THR A 89 3.31 -3.41 -0.02
C THR A 89 2.13 -4.34 -0.10
N ASP A 90 0.90 -3.81 0.05
CA ASP A 90 -0.33 -4.60 -0.02
C ASP A 90 -0.58 -5.01 -1.47
N LEU A 91 -0.42 -4.07 -2.40
CA LEU A 91 -0.45 -4.34 -3.84
C LEU A 91 0.54 -5.45 -4.21
N ILE A 92 1.80 -5.32 -3.80
CA ILE A 92 2.84 -6.31 -4.10
C ILE A 92 2.46 -7.69 -3.55
N SER A 93 1.89 -7.74 -2.35
CA SER A 93 1.48 -9.00 -1.71
C SER A 93 0.34 -9.68 -2.48
N ILE A 94 -0.65 -8.91 -2.92
CA ILE A 94 -1.78 -9.43 -3.71
C ILE A 94 -1.32 -9.84 -5.11
N GLU A 95 -0.48 -9.04 -5.76
CA GLU A 95 0.04 -9.33 -7.10
C GLU A 95 0.87 -10.62 -7.15
N LYS A 96 1.64 -10.91 -6.08
CA LYS A 96 2.39 -12.16 -5.95
C LYS A 96 1.51 -13.42 -6.02
N THR A 97 0.23 -13.31 -5.65
CA THR A 97 -0.72 -14.44 -5.74
C THR A 97 -1.03 -14.82 -7.19
N LYS A 98 -0.87 -13.88 -8.15
CA LYS A 98 -1.27 -14.01 -9.55
C LYS A 98 -2.76 -14.39 -9.74
N LYS A 99 -3.60 -14.14 -8.72
CA LYS A 99 -5.04 -14.45 -8.75
C LYS A 99 -5.92 -13.26 -9.11
N PHE A 100 -5.37 -12.05 -9.12
CA PHE A 100 -6.10 -10.83 -9.45
C PHE A 100 -5.65 -10.27 -10.80
N ASN A 101 -6.59 -10.07 -11.73
CA ASN A 101 -6.34 -9.53 -13.07
C ASN A 101 -6.99 -8.15 -13.29
N GLY A 102 -7.40 -7.46 -12.22
CA GLY A 102 -7.89 -6.08 -12.30
C GLY A 102 -6.77 -5.06 -12.14
N ARG A 103 -7.17 -3.79 -12.05
CA ARG A 103 -6.27 -2.67 -11.71
C ARG A 103 -6.20 -2.47 -10.21
N TYR A 104 -5.09 -1.91 -9.73
CA TYR A 104 -4.98 -1.45 -8.35
C TYR A 104 -5.13 0.06 -8.29
N PHE A 105 -5.40 0.56 -7.08
CA PHE A 105 -5.40 1.96 -6.74
C PHE A 105 -4.84 2.14 -5.33
N VAL A 106 -3.68 2.79 -5.21
CA VAL A 106 -3.02 3.03 -3.92
C VAL A 106 -3.58 4.29 -3.29
N LEU A 107 -4.42 4.12 -2.27
CA LEU A 107 -5.04 5.24 -1.57
C LEU A 107 -4.06 5.97 -0.64
N GLY A 108 -3.13 5.24 -0.02
CA GLY A 108 -2.23 5.73 1.01
C GLY A 108 -2.63 5.26 2.41
N ASP A 109 -1.70 5.39 3.36
CA ASP A 109 -1.87 4.89 4.74
C ASP A 109 -3.07 5.56 5.43
N LEU A 110 -4.06 4.75 5.79
CA LEU A 110 -5.29 5.24 6.40
C LEU A 110 -5.06 5.53 7.89
N LYS A 111 -5.42 6.74 8.32
CA LYS A 111 -5.19 7.16 9.70
C LYS A 111 -6.15 6.45 10.65
N LYS A 112 -5.69 6.26 11.88
CA LYS A 112 -6.44 5.58 12.95
C LYS A 112 -7.63 6.38 13.49
N ASN A 113 -7.91 7.57 12.97
CA ASN A 113 -8.99 8.45 13.43
C ASN A 113 -10.30 8.25 12.64
N GLY A 114 -10.35 7.30 11.70
CA GLY A 114 -11.56 7.04 10.92
C GLY A 114 -11.97 8.20 10.01
N ALA A 115 -10.99 8.95 9.48
CA ALA A 115 -11.25 10.05 8.56
C ALA A 115 -10.24 10.07 7.41
N LEU A 116 -10.74 10.32 6.21
CA LEU A 116 -9.90 10.51 5.02
C LEU A 116 -9.19 11.85 5.07
N ASP A 117 -7.88 11.84 4.88
CA ASP A 117 -7.10 13.06 4.78
C ASP A 117 -7.22 13.74 3.40
N THR A 118 -6.65 14.93 3.27
CA THR A 118 -6.70 15.72 2.04
C THR A 118 -6.10 14.96 0.84
N ILE A 119 -5.00 14.23 1.04
CA ILE A 119 -4.33 13.50 -0.03
C ILE A 119 -5.19 12.33 -0.50
N GLN A 120 -5.76 11.57 0.43
CA GLN A 120 -6.66 10.45 0.13
C GLN A 120 -7.91 10.92 -0.60
N LYS A 121 -8.52 12.04 -0.19
CA LYS A 121 -9.65 12.65 -0.90
C LYS A 121 -9.28 13.08 -2.32
N LEU A 122 -8.12 13.70 -2.51
CA LEU A 122 -7.63 14.08 -3.84
C LEU A 122 -7.41 12.84 -4.73
N ARG A 123 -6.82 11.78 -4.17
CA ARG A 123 -6.64 10.50 -4.85
C ARG A 123 -7.98 9.89 -5.27
N LEU A 124 -8.95 9.75 -4.35
CA LEU A 124 -10.28 9.24 -4.66
C LEU A 124 -10.99 10.08 -5.73
N ASN A 125 -10.86 11.40 -5.69
CA ASN A 125 -11.41 12.27 -6.73
C ASN A 125 -10.76 12.01 -8.10
N SER A 126 -9.44 11.78 -8.15
CA SER A 126 -8.76 11.38 -9.39
C SER A 126 -9.32 10.06 -9.92
N LEU A 127 -9.54 9.07 -9.04
CA LEU A 127 -10.16 7.80 -9.42
C LEU A 127 -11.58 7.99 -9.97
N LYS A 128 -12.41 8.81 -9.32
CA LYS A 128 -13.77 9.12 -9.78
C LYS A 128 -13.76 9.73 -11.19
N ILE A 129 -12.84 10.67 -11.45
CA ILE A 129 -12.69 11.29 -12.77
C ILE A 129 -12.27 10.25 -13.82
N GLN A 130 -11.31 9.38 -13.50
CA GLN A 130 -10.85 8.31 -14.39
C GLN A 130 -11.97 7.34 -14.75
N ILE A 131 -12.78 6.91 -13.76
CA ILE A 131 -13.91 6.02 -13.99
C ILE A 131 -14.95 6.68 -14.90
N LYS A 132 -15.30 7.95 -14.62
CA LYS A 132 -16.28 8.69 -15.44
C LYS A 132 -15.82 8.82 -16.90
N ASN A 133 -14.55 9.15 -17.11
CA ASN A 133 -13.96 9.26 -18.46
C ASN A 133 -13.87 7.91 -19.19
N GLY A 134 -13.82 6.79 -18.46
CA GLY A 134 -13.64 5.45 -18.99
C GLY A 134 -14.92 4.68 -19.35
N GLY A 135 -16.09 5.33 -19.32
CA GLY A 135 -17.39 4.66 -19.60
C GLY A 135 -18.42 4.81 -18.48
N GLY A 136 -18.21 5.72 -17.53
CA GLY A 136 -19.22 6.16 -16.56
C GLY A 136 -19.17 5.45 -15.22
N THR A 137 -19.05 4.13 -15.18
CA THR A 137 -19.14 3.35 -13.94
C THR A 137 -18.22 2.12 -13.97
N ALA A 138 -17.48 1.89 -12.89
CA ALA A 138 -16.69 0.66 -12.72
C ALA A 138 -17.63 -0.53 -12.46
N LYS A 139 -17.26 -1.72 -12.95
CA LYS A 139 -18.00 -2.95 -12.71
C LYS A 139 -17.89 -3.39 -11.26
N GLU A 140 -16.68 -3.30 -10.70
CA GLU A 140 -16.44 -3.65 -9.30
C GLU A 140 -15.30 -2.83 -8.70
N ILE A 141 -15.53 -2.31 -7.49
CA ILE A 141 -14.49 -1.75 -6.65
C ILE A 141 -14.28 -2.67 -5.45
N ILE A 142 -13.08 -3.22 -5.31
CA ILE A 142 -12.70 -4.12 -4.23
C ILE A 142 -11.89 -3.32 -3.19
N LEU A 143 -12.35 -3.29 -1.95
CA LEU A 143 -11.64 -2.63 -0.86
C LEU A 143 -10.74 -3.64 -0.14
N ALA A 144 -9.44 -3.55 -0.42
CA ALA A 144 -8.37 -4.29 0.24
C ALA A 144 -7.77 -3.43 1.37
N ILE A 145 -8.61 -3.17 2.37
CA ILE A 145 -8.32 -2.39 3.58
C ILE A 145 -8.18 -3.35 4.75
N ASN A 146 -7.28 -3.06 5.68
CA ASN A 146 -7.01 -3.89 6.84
C ASN A 146 -8.30 -4.21 7.62
N PRO A 147 -8.57 -5.49 7.97
CA PRO A 147 -9.80 -5.91 8.62
C PRO A 147 -9.78 -5.59 10.14
N THR A 148 -9.72 -4.31 10.47
CA THR A 148 -9.78 -3.81 11.85
C THR A 148 -11.03 -2.94 11.99
N THR A 149 -11.49 -2.68 13.22
CA THR A 149 -12.64 -1.79 13.48
C THR A 149 -12.48 -0.43 12.78
N ILE A 150 -11.28 0.15 12.80
CA ILE A 150 -11.01 1.42 12.11
C ILE A 150 -10.97 1.24 10.59
N GLY A 151 -10.40 0.13 10.11
CA GLY A 151 -10.41 -0.21 8.69
C GLY A 151 -11.82 -0.38 8.13
N ASP A 152 -12.76 -0.86 8.95
CA ASP A 152 -14.17 -1.01 8.57
C ASP A 152 -14.87 0.33 8.41
N LEU A 153 -14.67 1.23 9.37
CA LEU A 153 -15.15 2.61 9.26
C LEU A 153 -14.58 3.29 8.01
N ASN A 154 -13.28 3.12 7.73
CA ASN A 154 -12.67 3.68 6.54
C ASN A 154 -13.23 3.05 5.25
N ALA A 155 -13.47 1.73 5.23
CA ALA A 155 -14.06 1.06 4.09
C ALA A 155 -15.49 1.55 3.81
N GLU A 156 -16.30 1.78 4.84
CA GLU A 156 -17.61 2.40 4.69
C GLU A 156 -17.53 3.83 4.14
N LEU A 157 -16.60 4.65 4.65
CA LEU A 157 -16.39 6.00 4.15
C LEU A 157 -16.01 6.01 2.67
N ILE A 158 -15.07 5.14 2.27
CA ILE A 158 -14.64 5.01 0.88
C ILE A 158 -15.79 4.50 0.00
N THR A 159 -16.60 3.56 0.50
CA THR A 159 -17.79 3.08 -0.20
C THR A 159 -18.76 4.24 -0.47
N ARG A 160 -19.08 5.04 0.55
CA ARG A 160 -19.96 6.22 0.40
C ARG A 160 -19.41 7.23 -0.60
N GLU A 161 -18.09 7.46 -0.60
CA GLU A 161 -17.42 8.36 -1.54
C GLU A 161 -17.45 7.87 -3.00
N LEU A 162 -17.63 6.57 -3.23
CA LEU A 162 -17.56 5.92 -4.54
C LEU A 162 -18.88 5.32 -5.02
N ASN A 163 -19.98 5.49 -4.26
CA ASN A 163 -21.28 4.88 -4.56
C ASN A 163 -21.77 5.17 -6.00
N ASP A 164 -21.56 6.39 -6.51
CA ASP A 164 -22.02 6.77 -7.85
C ASP A 164 -21.06 6.34 -8.98
N CYS A 165 -19.95 5.67 -8.63
CA CYS A 165 -18.86 5.34 -9.55
C CYS A 165 -18.66 3.82 -9.71
N ALA A 166 -19.40 2.97 -8.99
CA ALA A 166 -19.27 1.53 -9.06
C ALA A 166 -20.64 0.83 -9.10
N GLN A 167 -20.78 -0.19 -9.95
CA GLN A 167 -21.95 -1.07 -9.93
C GLN A 167 -21.98 -1.92 -8.67
N LYS A 168 -20.80 -2.28 -8.15
CA LYS A 168 -20.63 -3.10 -6.95
C LYS A 168 -19.39 -2.66 -6.20
N THR A 169 -19.49 -2.57 -4.87
CA THR A 169 -18.35 -2.44 -3.98
C THR A 169 -18.25 -3.69 -3.13
N THR A 170 -17.08 -4.33 -3.12
CA THR A 170 -16.81 -5.56 -2.35
C THR A 170 -15.61 -5.36 -1.43
N ARG A 171 -15.42 -6.30 -0.49
CA ARG A 171 -14.26 -6.32 0.41
C ARG A 171 -13.55 -7.67 0.28
N LEU A 172 -12.26 -7.69 0.60
CA LEU A 172 -11.55 -8.95 0.78
C LEU A 172 -12.24 -9.82 1.84
N GLY A 173 -12.22 -11.12 1.60
CA GLY A 173 -12.77 -12.09 2.55
C GLY A 173 -12.06 -12.01 3.89
N ARG A 174 -12.82 -12.25 4.96
CA ARG A 174 -12.30 -12.53 6.30
C ARG A 174 -12.40 -14.02 6.54
N GLY A 175 -11.38 -14.61 7.12
CA GLY A 175 -11.36 -16.03 7.42
C GLY A 175 -10.02 -16.48 8.00
N LEU A 176 -9.92 -17.78 8.22
CA LEU A 176 -8.77 -18.41 8.84
C LEU A 176 -7.59 -18.52 7.85
N PRO A 177 -6.35 -18.23 8.30
CA PRO A 177 -5.17 -18.47 7.49
C PRO A 177 -4.97 -19.98 7.28
N THR A 178 -4.56 -20.37 6.07
CA THR A 178 -4.19 -21.76 5.80
C THR A 178 -2.99 -22.16 6.65
N GLY A 179 -3.11 -23.27 7.39
CA GLY A 179 -2.07 -23.76 8.29
C GLY A 179 -2.04 -23.10 9.67
N GLY A 180 -3.00 -22.22 9.98
CA GLY A 180 -3.23 -21.76 11.35
C GLY A 180 -4.07 -22.77 12.16
N GLU A 181 -3.92 -22.76 13.48
CA GLU A 181 -4.73 -23.58 14.37
C GLU A 181 -5.93 -22.78 14.87
N ILE A 182 -7.10 -23.44 14.93
CA ILE A 182 -8.38 -22.80 15.30
C ILE A 182 -8.32 -22.16 16.70
N GLU A 183 -7.56 -22.76 17.62
CA GLU A 183 -7.42 -22.26 19.00
C GLU A 183 -6.77 -20.87 19.10
N PHE A 184 -6.05 -20.44 18.06
CA PHE A 184 -5.42 -19.12 18.00
C PHE A 184 -6.21 -18.08 17.20
N ALA A 185 -7.37 -18.46 16.65
CA ALA A 185 -8.23 -17.52 15.94
C ALA A 185 -9.11 -16.73 16.90
N ASP A 186 -9.27 -15.44 16.64
CA ASP A 186 -10.18 -14.59 17.39
C ASP A 186 -11.65 -14.88 17.04
N GLU A 187 -12.56 -14.50 17.93
CA GLU A 187 -14.00 -14.73 17.79
C GLU A 187 -14.59 -14.10 16.53
N GLU A 188 -14.12 -12.92 16.11
CA GLU A 188 -14.61 -12.25 14.91
C GLU A 188 -14.22 -13.03 13.64
N THR A 189 -12.98 -13.51 13.56
CA THR A 189 -12.49 -14.35 12.46
C THR A 189 -13.27 -15.67 12.38
N LEU A 190 -13.52 -16.33 13.51
CA LEU A 190 -14.29 -17.58 13.57
C LEU A 190 -15.76 -17.35 13.15
N SER A 191 -16.38 -16.29 13.65
CA SER A 191 -17.74 -15.92 13.27
C SER A 191 -17.87 -15.66 11.76
N ALA A 192 -16.96 -14.84 11.19
CA ALA A 192 -16.95 -14.57 9.76
C ALA A 192 -16.70 -15.81 8.90
N ALA A 193 -15.85 -16.74 9.37
CA ALA A 193 -15.62 -18.01 8.69
C ALA A 193 -16.87 -18.92 8.73
N LEU A 194 -17.61 -18.95 9.84
CA LEU A 194 -18.85 -19.71 9.98
C LEU A 194 -19.98 -19.17 9.10
N GLU A 195 -20.11 -17.85 8.99
CA GLU A 195 -21.10 -17.19 8.11
C GLU A 195 -20.87 -17.51 6.62
N ARG A 196 -19.60 -17.70 6.23
CA ARG A 196 -19.18 -17.97 4.85
C ARG A 196 -18.74 -19.42 4.62
N ARG A 197 -19.18 -20.34 5.47
CA ARG A 197 -18.90 -21.77 5.29
C ARG A 197 -19.54 -22.28 3.99
N SER A 198 -18.80 -23.12 3.26
CA SER A 198 -19.26 -23.81 2.06
C SER A 198 -20.16 -24.98 2.39
#